data_AF-A0A1X3GYL9-F1
#
_entry.id   AF-A0A1X3GYL9-F1
#
_cell.length_a   1.000
_cell.length_b   1.000
_cell.length_c   1.000
_cell.angle_alpha   90.00
_cell.angle_beta   90.00
_cell.angle_gamma   90.00
#
_symmetry.space_group_name_H-M   'P 1'
#
loop_
_entity.id
_entity.type
_entity.pdbx_description
1 polymer ?
#
loop_
_entity_poly.entity_id
_entity_poly.type
_entity_poly.pdbx_seq_one_letter_code
_entity_poly.pdbx_strand_id
1 'polypeptide(L)'
;MYKLLASILLAASAALFSPFVRAQPRATLVAAETPQEILAAQIRMQGFACDKPLGAVRDKKRSRPDHAVWILKCRNATYRIGRAPDMAAKVEPLR
;
A
#
# COMPACT_ATOMS: atom_id res chain seq x y z
N MET A 1 -10.78 76.74 -16.18
CA MET A 1 -10.27 77.51 -15.04
C MET A 1 -9.42 76.60 -14.17
N TYR A 2 -8.10 76.84 -14.28
CA TYR A 2 -6.97 76.47 -13.41
C TYR A 2 -6.87 75.09 -12.73
N LYS A 3 -5.79 74.40 -13.13
CA LYS A 3 -4.75 73.78 -12.28
C LYS A 3 -5.24 72.65 -11.37
N LEU A 4 -4.73 71.42 -11.51
CA LEU A 4 -3.32 71.09 -11.39
C LEU A 4 -3.00 69.81 -12.17
N LEU A 5 -2.18 69.96 -13.21
CA LEU A 5 -1.23 68.95 -13.63
C LEU A 5 -0.11 68.84 -12.58
N ALA A 6 0.50 67.64 -12.51
CA ALA A 6 1.61 67.21 -11.68
C ALA A 6 1.18 66.74 -10.27
N SER A 7 1.49 65.51 -9.83
CA SER A 7 2.81 64.89 -9.90
C SER A 7 2.77 63.36 -9.93
N ILE A 8 3.81 62.81 -10.54
CA ILE A 8 4.13 61.39 -10.76
C ILE A 8 4.64 60.74 -9.46
N LEU A 9 4.65 59.38 -9.44
CA LEU A 9 5.31 58.41 -8.52
C LEU A 9 4.30 57.75 -7.56
N LEU A 10 4.16 56.42 -7.44
CA LEU A 10 5.13 55.33 -7.53
C LEU A 10 4.43 53.97 -7.83
N ALA A 11 5.21 53.11 -8.51
CA ALA A 11 5.32 51.66 -8.32
C ALA A 11 4.10 50.76 -8.61
N ALA A 12 4.14 50.17 -9.81
CA ALA A 12 3.49 48.92 -10.14
C ALA A 12 3.80 47.84 -9.08
N SER A 13 2.78 47.47 -8.30
CA SER A 13 2.83 46.29 -7.44
C SER A 13 2.19 45.14 -8.19
N ALA A 14 2.96 44.51 -9.08
CA ALA A 14 2.62 43.20 -9.63
C ALA A 14 2.73 42.19 -8.48
N ALA A 15 1.65 42.06 -7.69
CA ALA A 15 1.49 40.96 -6.76
C ALA A 15 1.36 39.69 -7.61
N LEU A 16 2.50 39.03 -7.78
CA LEU A 16 2.63 37.66 -8.27
C LEU A 16 1.62 36.80 -7.50
N PHE A 17 0.48 36.50 -8.13
CA PHE A 17 -0.40 35.42 -7.72
C PHE A 17 0.40 34.13 -7.90
N SER A 18 1.24 33.83 -6.91
CA SER A 18 1.91 32.55 -6.78
C SER A 18 0.80 31.50 -6.75
N PRO A 19 0.77 30.52 -7.65
CA PRO A 19 -0.09 29.37 -7.44
C PRO A 19 0.43 28.75 -6.14
N PHE A 20 -0.34 28.90 -5.07
CA PHE A 20 -0.13 28.15 -3.85
C PHE A 20 -0.22 26.69 -4.28
N VAL A 21 0.94 26.07 -4.57
CA VAL A 21 1.05 24.64 -4.81
C VAL A 21 0.59 24.02 -3.49
N ARG A 22 -0.68 23.68 -3.43
CA ARG A 22 -1.25 22.93 -2.32
C ARG A 22 -0.57 21.57 -2.41
N ALA A 23 0.48 21.38 -1.61
CA ALA A 23 0.95 20.05 -1.25
C ALA A 23 -0.23 19.36 -0.56
N GLN A 24 -1.07 18.69 -1.36
CA GLN A 24 -2.10 17.81 -0.84
C GLN A 24 -1.36 16.68 -0.13
N PRO A 25 -1.54 16.49 1.17
CA PRO A 25 -1.13 15.24 1.78
C PRO A 25 -1.94 14.16 1.08
N ARG A 26 -1.28 13.38 0.21
CA ARG A 26 -1.85 12.11 -0.25
C ARG A 26 -1.93 11.25 1.00
N ALA A 27 -3.11 11.23 1.61
CA ALA A 27 -3.42 10.24 2.62
C ALA A 27 -3.37 8.88 1.91
N THR A 28 -2.21 8.23 1.95
CA THR A 28 -2.09 6.83 1.58
C THR A 28 -2.93 6.08 2.61
N LEU A 29 -4.07 5.53 2.19
CA LEU A 29 -4.81 4.58 3.01
C LEU A 29 -3.85 3.41 3.25
N VAL A 30 -3.24 3.36 4.43
CA VAL A 30 -2.48 2.19 4.87
C VAL A 30 -3.51 1.10 5.07
N ALA A 31 -3.70 0.28 4.04
CA ALA A 31 -4.57 -0.88 4.13
C ALA A 31 -4.09 -1.72 5.32
N ALA A 32 -5.00 -2.00 6.27
CA ALA A 32 -4.67 -2.87 7.38
C ALA A 32 -4.07 -4.17 6.84
N GLU A 33 -2.88 -4.53 7.32
CA GLU A 33 -2.22 -5.75 6.86
C GLU A 33 -3.04 -6.96 7.32
N THR A 34 -3.83 -7.51 6.41
CA THR A 34 -4.60 -8.73 6.67
C THR A 34 -3.70 -9.95 6.46
N PRO A 35 -3.95 -11.07 7.16
CA PRO A 35 -3.15 -12.29 6.99
C PRO A 35 -3.04 -12.75 5.52
N GLN A 36 -4.11 -12.58 4.72
CA GLN A 36 -4.09 -12.95 3.31
C GLN A 36 -3.17 -12.07 2.47
N GLU A 37 -3.08 -10.76 2.74
CA GLU A 37 -2.18 -9.86 2.02
C GLU A 37 -0.72 -10.13 2.41
N ILE A 38 -0.44 -10.33 3.70
CA ILE A 38 0.89 -10.68 4.21
C ILE A 38 1.36 -12.00 3.59
N LEU A 39 0.52 -13.04 3.60
CA LEU A 39 0.87 -14.35 3.05
C LEU A 39 1.04 -14.27 1.53
N ALA A 40 0.18 -13.54 0.82
CA ALA A 40 0.29 -13.36 -0.63
C ALA A 40 1.59 -12.64 -1.01
N ALA A 41 1.94 -11.55 -0.32
CA ALA A 41 3.21 -10.86 -0.51
C ALA A 41 4.39 -11.81 -0.24
N GLN A 42 4.35 -12.57 0.85
CA GLN A 42 5.40 -13.52 1.22
C GLN A 42 5.66 -14.59 0.16
N ILE A 43 4.61 -15.19 -0.41
CA ILE A 43 4.80 -16.25 -1.41
C ILE A 43 5.21 -15.69 -2.77
N ARG A 44 4.78 -14.47 -3.12
CA ARG A 44 5.25 -13.78 -4.34
C ARG A 44 6.75 -13.49 -4.29
N MET A 45 7.26 -13.06 -3.14
CA MET A 45 8.71 -12.88 -2.94
C MET A 45 9.51 -14.17 -3.09
N GLN A 46 8.86 -15.32 -2.93
CA GLN A 46 9.46 -16.65 -3.12
C GLN A 46 9.21 -17.22 -4.53
N GLY A 47 8.59 -16.46 -5.43
CA GLY A 47 8.35 -16.86 -6.82
C GLY A 47 7.02 -17.58 -7.07
N PHE A 48 6.12 -17.68 -6.07
CA PHE A 48 4.79 -18.25 -6.28
C PHE A 48 3.80 -17.18 -6.76
N ALA A 49 3.10 -17.46 -7.86
CA ALA A 49 2.09 -16.56 -8.38
C ALA A 49 0.84 -16.53 -7.47
N CYS A 50 0.45 -15.35 -7.01
CA CYS A 50 -0.85 -15.13 -6.37
C CYS A 50 -1.39 -13.79 -6.86
N ASP A 51 -2.41 -13.79 -7.70
CA ASP A 51 -2.87 -12.54 -8.31
C ASP A 51 -3.61 -11.69 -7.27
N LYS A 52 -4.89 -12.04 -7.05
CA LYS A 52 -5.73 -11.44 -6.01
C LYS A 52 -5.92 -12.45 -4.88
N PRO A 53 -5.45 -12.18 -3.65
CA PRO A 53 -5.81 -12.98 -2.50
C PRO A 53 -7.31 -12.82 -2.22
N LEU A 54 -8.00 -13.93 -2.07
CA LEU A 54 -9.44 -14.00 -1.79
C LEU A 54 -9.74 -14.31 -0.32
N GLY A 55 -8.79 -14.95 0.36
CA GLY A 55 -8.96 -15.37 1.75
C GLY A 55 -7.74 -16.13 2.26
N ALA A 56 -7.47 -16.03 3.56
CA ALA A 56 -6.52 -16.89 4.25
C ALA A 56 -7.16 -17.45 5.52
N VAL A 57 -7.08 -18.77 5.70
CA VAL A 57 -7.61 -19.46 6.87
C VAL A 57 -6.50 -20.30 7.50
N ARG A 58 -6.35 -20.21 8.82
CA ARG A 58 -5.40 -21.03 9.56
C ARG A 58 -5.89 -22.48 9.62
N ASP A 59 -5.08 -23.41 9.13
CA ASP A 59 -5.33 -24.85 9.28
C ASP A 59 -4.94 -25.27 10.70
N LYS A 60 -5.92 -25.26 11.61
CA LYS A 60 -5.72 -25.61 13.02
C LYS A 60 -5.28 -27.07 13.22
N LYS A 61 -5.61 -27.98 12.30
CA LYS A 61 -5.26 -29.41 12.42
C LYS A 61 -3.78 -29.64 12.15
N ARG A 62 -3.21 -28.87 11.21
CA ARG A 62 -1.79 -28.98 10.83
C ARG A 62 -0.88 -28.00 11.58
N SER A 63 -1.46 -26.94 12.16
CA SER A 63 -0.71 -25.95 12.94
C SER A 63 -0.33 -26.46 14.33
N ARG A 64 0.82 -26.00 14.83
CA ARG A 64 1.36 -26.23 16.18
C ARG A 64 1.85 -24.89 16.77
N PRO A 65 2.27 -24.81 18.05
CA PRO A 65 2.71 -23.55 18.66
C PRO A 65 3.76 -22.79 17.83
N ASP A 66 4.82 -23.47 17.40
CA ASP A 66 5.92 -22.86 16.64
C ASP A 66 5.83 -23.10 15.12
N HIS A 67 4.67 -23.55 14.64
CA HIS A 67 4.48 -23.82 13.21
C HIS A 67 3.05 -23.49 12.79
N ALA A 68 2.86 -22.36 12.13
CA ALA A 68 1.55 -21.95 11.61
C ALA A 68 1.36 -22.47 10.19
N VAL A 69 0.28 -23.21 9.97
CA VAL A 69 -0.13 -23.65 8.62
C VAL A 69 -1.36 -22.87 8.20
N TRP A 70 -1.29 -22.29 7.01
CA TRP A 70 -2.36 -21.48 6.41
C TRP A 70 -2.79 -22.07 5.08
N ILE A 71 -4.08 -21.94 4.78
CA ILE A 71 -4.63 -22.14 3.45
C ILE A 71 -4.90 -20.74 2.87
N LEU A 72 -4.14 -20.37 1.85
CA LEU A 72 -4.30 -19.12 1.12
C LEU A 72 -5.01 -19.40 -0.20
N LYS A 73 -6.17 -18.79 -0.40
CA LYS A 73 -6.90 -18.83 -1.65
C LYS A 73 -6.59 -17.57 -2.44
N CYS A 74 -6.02 -17.73 -3.63
CA CYS A 74 -5.84 -16.68 -4.63
C CYS A 74 -6.84 -16.89 -5.77
N ARG A 75 -7.05 -15.88 -6.61
CA ARG A 75 -7.92 -15.98 -7.80
C ARG A 75 -7.51 -17.13 -8.72
N ASN A 76 -6.22 -17.38 -8.87
CA ASN A 76 -5.63 -18.31 -9.83
C ASN A 76 -5.13 -19.62 -9.20
N ALA A 77 -4.99 -19.69 -7.88
CA ALA A 77 -4.39 -20.85 -7.20
C ALA A 77 -4.81 -20.92 -5.73
N THR A 78 -4.71 -22.11 -5.14
CA THR A 78 -4.82 -22.31 -3.68
C THR A 78 -3.52 -22.91 -3.17
N TYR A 79 -3.00 -22.36 -2.08
CA TYR A 79 -1.74 -22.75 -1.47
C TYR A 79 -1.92 -23.19 -0.02
N ARG A 80 -1.14 -24.19 0.38
CA ARG A 80 -0.84 -24.44 1.78
C ARG A 80 0.51 -23.84 2.11
N ILE A 81 0.55 -23.02 3.16
CA ILE A 81 1.72 -22.26 3.56
C ILE A 81 2.08 -22.65 4.98
N GLY A 82 3.23 -23.28 5.18
CA GLY A 82 3.81 -23.56 6.49
C GLY A 82 4.81 -22.47 6.87
N ARG A 83 4.63 -21.85 8.03
CA ARG A 83 5.55 -20.86 8.61
C ARG A 83 6.07 -21.35 9.94
N ALA A 84 7.38 -21.46 10.05
CA ALA A 84 8.10 -21.61 11.31
C ALA A 84 9.03 -20.39 11.49
N PRO A 85 9.44 -20.08 12.73
CA PRO A 85 10.45 -19.07 13.01
C PRO A 85 11.72 -19.32 12.19
N ASP A 86 12.38 -18.22 11.80
CA ASP A 86 13.72 -18.22 11.18
C ASP A 86 13.88 -19.03 9.89
N MET A 87 12.77 -19.40 9.25
CA MET A 87 12.75 -20.13 7.98
C MET A 87 11.82 -19.46 6.97
N ALA A 88 12.17 -19.59 5.69
CA ALA A 88 11.28 -19.23 4.60
C ALA A 88 9.98 -20.07 4.67
N ALA A 89 8.87 -19.52 4.19
CA ALA A 89 7.60 -20.25 4.22
C ALA A 89 7.66 -21.45 3.27
N LYS A 90 7.30 -22.64 3.76
CA LYS A 90 7.08 -23.79 2.90
C LYS A 90 5.76 -23.62 2.17
N VAL A 91 5.78 -23.50 0.84
CA VAL A 91 4.59 -23.30 0.01
C VAL A 91 4.32 -24.54 -0.84
N GLU A 92 3.10 -25.09 -0.71
CA GLU A 92 2.63 -26.24 -1.47
C GLU A 92 1.35 -25.85 -2.24
N PRO A 93 1.35 -25.88 -3.59
CA PRO A 93 0.12 -25.73 -4.38
C PRO A 93 -0.84 -26.89 -4.09
N LEU A 94 -2.13 -26.59 -3.93
CA LEU A 94 -3.14 -27.58 -3.55
C LEU A 94 -3.96 -28.18 -4.69
N ARG A 95 -3.76 -27.69 -5.92
CA ARG A 95 -4.42 -28.10 -7.19
C ARG A 95 -5.85 -28.60 -7.04
#